data_AF-A0A7Z0H9T4-F1
#
_entry.id   AF-A0A7Z0H9T4-F1
#
_cell.length_a   1.000
_cell.length_b   1.000
_cell.length_c   1.000
_cell.angle_alpha   90.00
_cell.angle_beta   90.00
_cell.angle_gamma   90.00
#
_symmetry.space_group_name_H-M   'P 1'
#
loop_
_entity.id
_entity.type
_entity.pdbx_description
1 polymer ?
#
loop_
_entity_poly.entity_id
_entity_poly.type
_entity_poly.pdbx_seq_one_letter_code
_entity_poly.pdbx_strand_id
1 'polypeptide(L)'
;MLPWRDMVGEWVFESAHVQIQRHFDERYFHRWLKPFIKRVNPVIYIWGYKAPDYFIEYVRAQGVDIFFLEDGFIRSGPEDDSSAPPLSIVMDSQAPYFDTTRPNDLTDLIANFDFEQDNYDEVLAQEILDYYVSHRVSKYNHQSYVDVTPIYGPKNKERILVLGQVPHDDSLKYGGGKDFTLLDVVNKAIKENPDAQIIVKPHPMTLGDHSIIRTLTELDCLILTQSIHLVDALETIDHVYTITSLGGFEALLRGKKVTVLGRPFYKNLCKTEAIRHQYFLLCYLYSQQDYCVTLA
;
A
#
# COMPACT_ATOMS: atom_id res chain seq x y z
N MET A 1 -8.60 -13.51 -21.62
CA MET A 1 -7.18 -13.50 -21.19
C MET A 1 -6.85 -12.03 -20.95
N LEU A 2 -6.32 -11.65 -19.78
CA LEU A 2 -6.03 -10.23 -19.54
C LEU A 2 -4.87 -9.82 -20.46
N PRO A 3 -5.03 -8.79 -21.33
CA PRO A 3 -4.06 -8.45 -22.38
C PRO A 3 -2.64 -8.17 -21.86
N TRP A 4 -2.52 -7.66 -20.64
CA TRP A 4 -1.22 -7.37 -20.02
C TRP A 4 -0.38 -8.61 -19.71
N ARG A 5 -0.95 -9.82 -19.72
CA ARG A 5 -0.17 -11.03 -19.40
C ARG A 5 0.96 -11.29 -20.39
N ASP A 6 0.80 -10.82 -21.62
CA ASP A 6 1.82 -10.92 -22.66
C ASP A 6 2.94 -9.89 -22.46
N MET A 7 2.73 -8.87 -21.63
CA MET A 7 3.72 -7.84 -21.27
C MET A 7 4.61 -8.24 -20.08
N VAL A 8 4.36 -9.39 -19.43
CA VAL A 8 5.14 -9.81 -18.25
C VAL A 8 6.64 -9.97 -18.57
N GLY A 9 6.96 -10.31 -19.81
CA GLY A 9 8.34 -10.37 -20.30
C GLY A 9 9.08 -9.03 -20.30
N GLU A 10 8.36 -7.91 -20.29
CA GLU A 10 8.93 -6.56 -20.22
C GLU A 10 9.25 -6.13 -18.77
N TRP A 11 8.81 -6.90 -17.77
CA TRP A 11 8.97 -6.57 -16.35
C TRP A 11 10.12 -7.32 -15.67
N VAL A 12 10.82 -8.17 -16.41
CA VAL A 12 11.95 -8.98 -15.92
C VAL A 12 13.24 -8.55 -16.62
N PHE A 13 14.39 -8.81 -16.00
CA PHE A 13 15.67 -8.34 -16.53
C PHE A 13 16.26 -9.24 -17.63
N GLU A 14 15.76 -10.46 -17.77
CA GLU A 14 16.33 -11.47 -18.66
C GLU A 14 15.78 -11.36 -20.09
N SER A 15 16.69 -11.44 -21.06
CA SER A 15 16.36 -11.40 -22.49
C SER A 15 15.52 -12.59 -22.98
N ALA A 16 15.46 -13.67 -22.21
CA ALA A 16 14.66 -14.85 -22.50
C ALA A 16 13.97 -15.33 -21.22
N HIS A 17 12.65 -15.52 -21.29
CA HIS A 17 11.85 -15.95 -20.15
C HIS A 17 10.93 -17.11 -20.53
N VAL A 18 10.55 -17.90 -19.54
CA VAL A 18 9.55 -18.96 -19.66
C VAL A 18 8.46 -18.72 -18.63
N GLN A 19 7.25 -18.43 -19.09
CA GLN A 19 6.11 -18.29 -18.20
C GLN A 19 5.48 -19.65 -17.93
N ILE A 20 5.37 -20.00 -16.65
CA ILE A 20 4.71 -21.23 -16.21
C ILE A 20 3.30 -20.94 -15.70
N GLN A 21 2.47 -21.98 -15.62
CA GLN A 21 1.11 -21.84 -15.08
C GLN A 21 1.16 -21.41 -13.61
N ARG A 22 0.22 -20.52 -13.23
CA ARG A 22 0.09 -20.00 -11.86
C ARG A 22 -0.04 -21.12 -10.81
N HIS A 23 -0.76 -22.17 -11.15
CA HIS A 23 -1.01 -23.29 -10.27
C HIS A 23 -0.38 -24.55 -10.85
N PHE A 24 0.48 -25.19 -10.07
CA PHE A 24 1.06 -26.48 -10.39
C PHE A 24 1.15 -27.34 -9.13
N ASP A 25 1.12 -28.66 -9.32
CA ASP A 25 1.21 -29.64 -8.24
C ASP A 25 2.65 -30.11 -8.00
N GLU A 26 2.85 -30.81 -6.87
CA GLU A 26 4.17 -31.33 -6.51
C GLU A 26 4.72 -32.31 -7.57
N ARG A 27 3.84 -33.06 -8.25
CA ARG A 27 4.25 -34.01 -9.28
C ARG A 27 4.88 -33.30 -10.47
N TYR A 28 4.24 -32.23 -10.96
CA TYR A 28 4.77 -31.39 -12.02
C TYR A 28 6.09 -30.73 -11.59
N PHE A 29 6.14 -30.20 -10.37
CA PHE A 29 7.36 -29.62 -9.82
C PHE A 29 8.52 -30.62 -9.81
N HIS A 30 8.33 -31.81 -9.22
CA HIS A 30 9.38 -32.81 -9.10
C HIS A 30 9.81 -33.40 -10.44
N ARG A 31 8.88 -33.60 -11.37
CA ARG A 31 9.16 -34.23 -12.66
C ARG A 31 9.77 -33.27 -13.69
N TRP A 32 9.40 -32.00 -13.65
CA TRP A 32 9.75 -31.04 -14.72
C TRP A 32 10.51 -29.82 -14.22
N LEU A 33 9.94 -29.03 -13.30
CA LEU A 33 10.54 -27.77 -12.86
C LEU A 33 11.85 -27.98 -12.10
N LYS A 34 11.89 -28.93 -11.17
CA LYS A 34 13.07 -29.19 -10.35
C LYS A 34 14.28 -29.63 -11.19
N PRO A 35 14.18 -30.59 -12.14
CA PRO A 35 15.25 -30.88 -13.08
C PRO A 35 15.63 -29.70 -13.98
N PHE A 36 14.64 -28.93 -14.45
CA PHE A 36 14.89 -27.75 -15.29
C PHE A 36 15.71 -26.70 -14.55
N ILE A 37 15.31 -26.32 -13.33
CA ILE A 37 16.01 -25.36 -12.47
C ILE A 37 17.45 -25.79 -12.24
N LYS A 38 17.68 -27.08 -11.92
CA LYS A 38 19.04 -27.61 -11.73
C LYS A 38 19.92 -27.53 -12.97
N ARG A 39 19.33 -27.66 -14.16
CA ARG A 39 20.06 -27.67 -15.43
C ARG A 39 20.37 -26.26 -15.93
N VAL A 40 19.43 -25.34 -15.77
CA VAL A 40 19.48 -24.01 -16.39
C VAL A 40 19.94 -22.93 -15.42
N ASN A 41 19.76 -23.14 -14.10
CA ASN A 41 19.98 -22.14 -13.06
C ASN A 41 19.31 -20.78 -13.38
N PRO A 42 17.98 -20.76 -13.58
CA PRO A 42 17.26 -19.55 -13.97
C PRO A 42 17.08 -18.58 -12.79
N VAL A 43 16.89 -17.30 -13.08
CA VAL A 43 16.30 -16.35 -12.13
C VAL A 43 14.79 -16.60 -12.07
N ILE A 44 14.22 -16.63 -10.87
CA ILE A 44 12.81 -16.97 -10.63
C ILE A 44 12.02 -15.72 -10.26
N TYR A 45 10.99 -15.38 -11.04
CA TYR A 45 10.06 -14.30 -10.71
C TYR A 45 8.71 -14.87 -10.27
N ILE A 46 8.20 -14.41 -9.13
CA ILE A 46 6.94 -14.89 -8.55
C ILE A 46 6.07 -13.69 -8.22
N TRP A 47 4.83 -13.65 -8.72
CA TRP A 47 3.90 -12.62 -8.30
C TRP A 47 3.37 -12.90 -6.88
N GLY A 48 3.73 -12.05 -5.92
CA GLY A 48 3.41 -12.22 -4.50
C GLY A 48 3.80 -13.61 -4.01
N TYR A 49 2.93 -14.23 -3.19
CA TYR A 49 3.06 -15.63 -2.80
C TYR A 49 2.13 -16.57 -3.58
N LYS A 50 1.95 -16.32 -4.89
CA LYS A 50 1.09 -17.16 -5.73
C LYS A 50 1.70 -18.53 -6.06
N ALA A 51 3.01 -18.72 -5.88
CA ALA A 51 3.64 -20.03 -6.02
C ALA A 51 3.48 -20.86 -4.74
N PRO A 52 3.42 -22.21 -4.84
CA PRO A 52 3.33 -23.06 -3.66
C PRO A 52 4.52 -22.92 -2.71
N ASP A 53 4.28 -23.02 -1.40
CA ASP A 53 5.32 -22.86 -0.36
C ASP A 53 6.50 -23.82 -0.58
N TYR A 54 6.24 -25.09 -0.92
CA TYR A 54 7.28 -26.10 -1.20
C TYR A 54 8.22 -25.70 -2.35
N PHE A 55 7.73 -24.92 -3.32
CA PHE A 55 8.53 -24.43 -4.45
C PHE A 55 9.43 -23.29 -4.01
N ILE A 56 8.87 -22.31 -3.28
CA ILE A 56 9.61 -21.16 -2.77
C ILE A 56 10.71 -21.62 -1.80
N GLU A 57 10.38 -22.56 -0.91
CA GLU A 57 11.35 -23.16 0.02
C GLU A 57 12.48 -23.88 -0.71
N TYR A 58 12.16 -24.63 -1.77
CA TYR A 58 13.18 -25.28 -2.59
C TYR A 58 14.10 -24.27 -3.28
N VAL A 59 13.54 -23.25 -3.94
CA VAL A 59 14.33 -22.22 -4.65
C VAL A 59 15.30 -21.53 -3.69
N ARG A 60 14.80 -21.11 -2.52
CA ARG A 60 15.64 -20.53 -1.45
C ARG A 60 16.72 -21.50 -0.97
N ALA A 61 16.38 -22.76 -0.73
CA ALA A 61 17.33 -23.78 -0.27
C ALA A 61 18.41 -24.13 -1.32
N GLN A 62 18.19 -23.84 -2.60
CA GLN A 62 19.19 -24.03 -3.64
C GLN A 62 20.05 -22.78 -3.90
N GLY A 63 19.74 -21.64 -3.26
CA GLY A 63 20.43 -20.38 -3.51
C GLY A 63 20.22 -19.86 -4.94
N VAL A 64 19.07 -20.19 -5.54
CA VAL A 64 18.68 -19.68 -6.86
C VAL A 64 18.07 -18.30 -6.67
N ASP A 65 18.49 -17.34 -7.50
CA ASP A 65 17.98 -15.97 -7.46
C ASP A 65 16.46 -15.95 -7.65
N ILE A 66 15.78 -15.24 -6.77
CA ILE A 66 14.32 -15.14 -6.72
C ILE A 66 13.90 -13.70 -6.50
N PHE A 67 12.89 -13.26 -7.24
CA PHE A 67 12.24 -11.97 -7.08
C PHE A 67 10.72 -12.15 -6.92
N PHE A 68 10.15 -11.43 -5.98
CA PHE A 68 8.73 -11.34 -5.71
C PHE A 68 8.19 -10.05 -6.31
N LEU A 69 7.26 -10.20 -7.26
CA LEU A 69 6.62 -9.11 -7.98
C LEU A 69 5.28 -8.74 -7.35
N GLU A 70 5.00 -7.45 -7.25
CA GLU A 70 3.65 -6.95 -6.93
C GLU A 70 3.34 -5.66 -7.68
N ASP A 71 2.07 -5.30 -7.71
CA ASP A 71 1.67 -3.96 -8.17
C ASP A 71 2.39 -2.89 -7.33
N GLY A 72 2.98 -1.91 -8.01
CA GLY A 72 3.59 -0.75 -7.38
C GLY A 72 2.61 0.12 -6.58
N PHE A 73 3.15 1.01 -5.76
CA PHE A 73 2.35 1.93 -4.95
C PHE A 73 1.61 2.98 -5.77
N ILE A 74 2.01 3.21 -7.03
CA ILE A 74 1.27 3.97 -8.04
C ILE A 74 0.98 3.02 -9.20
N ARG A 75 -0.22 2.43 -9.24
CA ARG A 75 -0.53 1.31 -10.13
C ARG A 75 -1.20 1.75 -11.43
N SER A 76 -2.08 2.74 -11.41
CA SER A 76 -2.83 3.16 -12.60
C SER A 76 -3.11 4.66 -12.67
N GLY A 77 -3.14 5.21 -13.88
CA GLY A 77 -3.49 6.60 -14.16
C GLY A 77 -5.01 6.85 -14.20
N PRO A 78 -5.43 8.09 -14.51
CA PRO A 78 -6.84 8.48 -14.55
C PRO A 78 -7.66 7.83 -15.68
N GLU A 79 -7.01 7.50 -16.80
CA GLU A 79 -7.66 6.90 -17.98
C GLU A 79 -7.61 5.36 -17.97
N ASP A 80 -6.90 4.78 -17.00
CA ASP A 80 -6.69 3.34 -16.89
C ASP A 80 -7.85 2.65 -16.18
N ASP A 81 -8.38 1.59 -16.78
CA ASP A 81 -9.32 0.70 -16.10
C ASP A 81 -8.60 -0.44 -15.34
N SER A 82 -9.38 -1.34 -14.75
CA SER A 82 -8.85 -2.49 -14.00
C SER A 82 -8.09 -3.50 -14.88
N SER A 83 -8.21 -3.41 -16.21
CA SER A 83 -7.55 -4.28 -17.18
C SER A 83 -6.24 -3.70 -17.72
N ALA A 84 -5.96 -2.41 -17.49
CA ALA A 84 -4.69 -1.79 -17.86
C ALA A 84 -3.49 -2.45 -17.12
N PRO A 85 -2.30 -2.53 -17.77
CA PRO A 85 -1.07 -2.96 -17.10
C PRO A 85 -0.69 -1.98 -15.98
N PRO A 86 0.02 -2.44 -14.94
CA PRO A 86 0.48 -1.54 -13.87
C PRO A 86 1.54 -0.56 -14.40
N LEU A 87 1.43 0.72 -14.01
CA LEU A 87 2.43 1.76 -14.31
C LEU A 87 3.76 1.55 -13.58
N SER A 88 3.72 0.87 -12.43
CA SER A 88 4.90 0.53 -11.64
C SER A 88 4.73 -0.85 -10.98
N ILE A 89 5.85 -1.52 -10.75
CA ILE A 89 5.93 -2.86 -10.14
C ILE A 89 6.95 -2.81 -9.01
N VAL A 90 6.60 -3.43 -7.88
CA VAL A 90 7.56 -3.72 -6.82
C VAL A 90 8.26 -5.03 -7.15
N MET A 91 9.58 -5.07 -6.97
CA MET A 91 10.39 -6.26 -7.14
C MET A 91 11.29 -6.44 -5.91
N ASP A 92 10.92 -7.39 -5.05
CA ASP A 92 11.66 -7.71 -3.83
C ASP A 92 12.40 -9.06 -3.97
N SER A 93 13.69 -9.10 -3.70
CA SER A 93 14.52 -10.31 -3.68
C SER A 93 14.32 -11.19 -2.43
N GLN A 94 14.00 -10.59 -1.28
CA GLN A 94 13.90 -11.33 -0.01
C GLN A 94 12.50 -11.90 0.22
N ALA A 95 11.50 -11.02 0.21
CA ALA A 95 10.09 -11.31 0.45
C ALA A 95 9.24 -10.11 -0.02
N PRO A 96 7.98 -10.31 -0.41
CA PRO A 96 7.09 -9.19 -0.75
C PRO A 96 7.01 -8.17 0.39
N TYR A 97 6.99 -6.87 0.08
CA TYR A 97 6.92 -5.77 1.07
C TYR A 97 5.84 -5.90 2.16
N PHE A 98 4.74 -6.62 1.89
CA PHE A 98 3.67 -6.83 2.86
C PHE A 98 3.96 -7.95 3.88
N ASP A 99 4.98 -8.78 3.65
CA ASP A 99 5.42 -9.84 4.56
C ASP A 99 6.42 -9.30 5.58
N THR A 100 5.88 -8.85 6.71
CA THR A 100 6.68 -8.40 7.85
C THR A 100 6.92 -9.51 8.88
N THR A 101 6.71 -10.78 8.52
CA THR A 101 7.09 -11.93 9.36
C THR A 101 8.57 -12.31 9.23
N ARG A 102 9.24 -11.77 8.22
CA ARG A 102 10.64 -12.01 7.88
C ARG A 102 11.27 -10.72 7.32
N PRO A 103 12.61 -10.66 7.18
CA PRO A 103 13.27 -9.58 6.46
C PRO A 103 12.69 -9.42 5.05
N ASN A 104 12.50 -8.18 4.62
CA ASN A 104 12.09 -7.81 3.26
C ASN A 104 12.82 -6.52 2.85
N ASP A 105 13.07 -6.37 1.56
CA ASP A 105 13.95 -5.34 1.02
C ASP A 105 13.43 -3.94 1.33
N LEU A 106 12.13 -3.69 1.26
CA LEU A 106 11.57 -2.38 1.58
C LEU A 106 11.78 -1.99 3.05
N THR A 107 11.51 -2.88 4.00
CA THR A 107 11.73 -2.55 5.42
C THR A 107 13.22 -2.42 5.75
N ASP A 108 14.08 -3.21 5.10
CA ASP A 108 15.52 -3.09 5.26
C ASP A 108 16.05 -1.79 4.66
N LEU A 109 15.53 -1.38 3.50
CA LEU A 109 15.82 -0.08 2.88
C LEU A 109 15.43 1.05 3.82
N ILE A 110 14.19 1.06 4.33
CA ILE A 110 13.71 2.11 5.25
C ILE A 110 14.55 2.17 6.53
N ALA A 111 14.92 1.02 7.09
CA ALA A 111 15.66 0.95 8.36
C ALA A 111 17.13 1.36 8.21
N ASN A 112 17.73 1.15 7.05
CA ASN A 112 19.17 1.32 6.82
C ASN A 112 19.49 2.40 5.76
N PHE A 113 18.51 3.21 5.36
CA PHE A 113 18.72 4.27 4.38
C PHE A 113 19.74 5.28 4.90
N ASP A 114 20.82 5.48 4.15
CA ASP A 114 21.82 6.51 4.44
C ASP A 114 21.36 7.84 3.83
N PHE A 115 21.00 8.80 4.67
CA PHE A 115 20.60 10.14 4.23
C PHE A 115 21.81 11.01 3.85
N GLU A 116 23.04 10.56 4.09
CA GLU A 116 24.26 11.30 3.75
C GLU A 116 24.94 10.75 2.49
N GLN A 117 24.34 9.76 1.81
CA GLN A 117 24.89 9.19 0.58
C GLN A 117 24.92 10.22 -0.57
N ASP A 118 25.98 10.19 -1.39
CA ASP A 118 26.27 11.19 -2.43
C ASP A 118 25.13 11.41 -3.46
N ASN A 119 24.25 10.43 -3.63
CA ASN A 119 23.14 10.45 -4.59
C ASN A 119 21.76 10.70 -3.96
N TYR A 120 21.69 10.96 -2.65
CA TYR A 120 20.45 11.38 -2.02
C TYR A 120 20.26 12.90 -2.16
N ASP A 121 19.08 13.29 -2.64
CA ASP A 121 18.67 14.67 -2.78
C ASP A 121 17.37 14.88 -1.99
N GLU A 122 17.49 15.50 -0.81
CA GLU A 122 16.37 15.79 0.08
C GLU A 122 15.36 16.74 -0.58
N VAL A 123 15.83 17.71 -1.37
CA VAL A 123 14.97 18.68 -2.06
C VAL A 123 14.13 17.96 -3.11
N LEU A 124 14.75 17.13 -3.94
CA LEU A 124 14.03 16.33 -4.94
C LEU A 124 13.03 15.37 -4.29
N ALA A 125 13.41 14.72 -3.18
CA ALA A 125 12.52 13.83 -2.44
C ALA A 125 11.27 14.59 -1.93
N GLN A 126 11.45 15.80 -1.41
CA GLN A 126 10.35 16.66 -0.97
C GLN A 126 9.50 17.14 -2.16
N GLU A 127 10.11 17.54 -3.28
CA GLU A 127 9.39 17.95 -4.49
C GLU A 127 8.51 16.82 -5.06
N ILE A 128 9.02 15.59 -5.08
CA ILE A 128 8.24 14.42 -5.51
C ILE A 128 7.05 14.18 -4.57
N LEU A 129 7.26 14.33 -3.27
CA LEU A 129 6.21 14.16 -2.27
C LEU A 129 5.14 15.26 -2.37
N ASP A 130 5.56 16.51 -2.52
CA ASP A 130 4.67 17.66 -2.73
C ASP A 130 3.88 17.51 -4.03
N TYR A 131 4.53 17.03 -5.11
CA TYR A 131 3.86 16.72 -6.36
C TYR A 131 2.80 15.62 -6.16
N TYR A 132 3.17 14.52 -5.51
CA TYR A 132 2.26 13.41 -5.20
C TYR A 132 1.04 13.87 -4.40
N VAL A 133 1.23 14.69 -3.37
CA VAL A 133 0.15 15.22 -2.53
C VAL A 133 -0.72 16.23 -3.28
N SER A 134 -0.11 17.24 -3.91
CA SER A 134 -0.82 18.32 -4.61
C SER A 134 -1.61 17.84 -5.83
N HIS A 135 -1.09 16.84 -6.55
CA HIS A 135 -1.75 16.24 -7.71
C HIS A 135 -2.69 15.08 -7.32
N ARG A 136 -2.95 14.89 -6.02
CA ARG A 136 -3.90 13.90 -5.50
C ARG A 136 -3.58 12.46 -5.96
N VAL A 137 -2.30 12.14 -6.18
CA VAL A 137 -1.86 10.84 -6.68
C VAL A 137 -2.11 9.75 -5.63
N SER A 138 -2.63 8.61 -6.07
CA SER A 138 -3.00 7.45 -5.26
C SER A 138 -2.55 6.15 -5.93
N LYS A 139 -2.76 4.99 -5.30
CA LYS A 139 -2.51 3.71 -5.97
C LYS A 139 -3.36 3.53 -7.23
N TYR A 140 -4.63 3.90 -7.15
CA TYR A 140 -5.59 3.86 -8.26
C TYR A 140 -6.16 5.26 -8.44
N ASN A 141 -6.09 5.82 -9.65
CA ASN A 141 -6.44 7.22 -9.93
C ASN A 141 -7.63 7.39 -10.90
N HIS A 142 -8.35 6.31 -11.23
CA HIS A 142 -9.44 6.32 -12.22
C HIS A 142 -10.80 6.74 -11.64
N GLN A 143 -10.94 6.80 -10.30
CA GLN A 143 -12.20 7.16 -9.67
C GLN A 143 -12.42 8.67 -9.79
N SER A 144 -13.64 9.05 -10.19
CA SER A 144 -14.02 10.47 -10.22
C SER A 144 -13.87 11.10 -8.84
N TYR A 145 -13.39 12.34 -8.83
CA TYR A 145 -13.32 13.14 -7.61
C TYR A 145 -14.72 13.51 -7.11
N VAL A 146 -14.90 13.43 -5.80
CA VAL A 146 -16.16 13.72 -5.11
C VAL A 146 -15.91 14.73 -3.99
N ASP A 147 -16.73 15.80 -3.93
CA ASP A 147 -16.77 16.65 -2.75
C ASP A 147 -17.42 15.89 -1.59
N VAL A 148 -16.62 15.59 -0.57
CA VAL A 148 -17.07 14.87 0.63
C VAL A 148 -17.74 15.77 1.65
N THR A 149 -17.69 17.09 1.49
CA THR A 149 -18.26 18.05 2.46
C THR A 149 -19.75 17.82 2.71
N PRO A 150 -20.60 17.63 1.68
CA PRO A 150 -22.02 17.34 1.88
C PRO A 150 -22.27 15.94 2.46
N ILE A 151 -21.34 15.00 2.24
CA ILE A 151 -21.43 13.62 2.73
C ILE A 151 -21.10 13.57 4.22
N TYR A 152 -20.02 14.24 4.64
CA TYR A 152 -19.54 14.22 6.02
C TYR A 152 -20.28 15.21 6.91
N GLY A 153 -20.94 16.21 6.32
CA GLY A 153 -21.64 17.28 7.02
C GLY A 153 -20.66 18.32 7.61
N PRO A 154 -21.13 19.19 8.52
CA PRO A 154 -20.28 20.19 9.16
C PRO A 154 -19.19 19.52 10.02
N LYS A 155 -17.94 20.01 9.93
CA LYS A 155 -16.85 19.53 10.79
C LYS A 155 -16.93 20.22 12.15
N ASN A 156 -17.70 19.64 13.07
CA ASN A 156 -17.85 20.10 14.45
C ASN A 156 -17.11 19.25 15.49
N LYS A 157 -16.53 18.13 15.05
CA LYS A 157 -15.84 17.12 15.86
C LYS A 157 -14.59 16.64 15.12
N GLU A 158 -13.69 15.96 15.84
CA GLU A 158 -12.62 15.19 15.21
C GLU A 158 -13.22 14.12 14.29
N ARG A 159 -12.60 13.90 13.12
CA ARG A 159 -13.04 12.92 12.14
C ARG A 159 -12.06 11.76 12.07
N ILE A 160 -12.57 10.57 12.32
CA ILE A 160 -11.81 9.32 12.24
C ILE A 160 -12.25 8.55 11.01
N LEU A 161 -11.30 8.21 10.14
CA LEU A 161 -11.55 7.33 9.00
C LEU A 161 -11.09 5.91 9.32
N VAL A 162 -12.00 4.94 9.22
CA VAL A 162 -11.67 3.52 9.30
C VAL A 162 -11.63 2.93 7.90
N LEU A 163 -10.48 2.42 7.49
CA LEU A 163 -10.28 1.80 6.18
C LEU A 163 -10.57 0.29 6.25
N GLY A 164 -11.56 -0.15 5.46
CA GLY A 164 -11.81 -1.56 5.21
C GLY A 164 -10.79 -2.17 4.25
N GLN A 165 -10.68 -3.49 4.27
CA GLN A 165 -9.72 -4.25 3.48
C GLN A 165 -10.37 -5.53 2.93
N VAL A 166 -9.80 -6.07 1.86
CA VAL A 166 -10.23 -7.35 1.27
C VAL A 166 -10.08 -8.46 2.31
N PRO A 167 -11.13 -9.25 2.59
CA PRO A 167 -10.99 -10.45 3.41
C PRO A 167 -9.98 -11.42 2.79
N HIS A 168 -9.11 -12.01 3.61
CA HIS A 168 -8.05 -12.94 3.18
C HIS A 168 -6.98 -12.34 2.26
N ASP A 169 -6.81 -11.02 2.25
CA ASP A 169 -5.64 -10.39 1.62
C ASP A 169 -4.34 -10.94 2.21
N ASP A 170 -3.34 -11.23 1.37
CA ASP A 170 -2.04 -11.75 1.82
C ASP A 170 -1.36 -10.79 2.80
N SER A 171 -1.55 -9.47 2.65
CA SER A 171 -1.07 -8.49 3.62
C SER A 171 -1.72 -8.61 5.00
N LEU A 172 -2.90 -9.23 5.14
CA LEU A 172 -3.46 -9.58 6.45
C LEU A 172 -2.76 -10.81 7.02
N LYS A 173 -2.53 -11.84 6.19
CA LYS A 173 -1.86 -13.07 6.62
C LYS A 173 -0.43 -12.79 7.09
N TYR A 174 0.35 -12.11 6.25
CA TYR A 174 1.78 -11.88 6.48
C TYR A 174 2.08 -10.56 7.20
N GLY A 175 1.16 -9.59 7.16
CA GLY A 175 1.24 -8.37 7.95
C GLY A 175 0.60 -8.47 9.34
N GLY A 176 0.29 -9.67 9.86
CA GLY A 176 -0.28 -9.84 11.21
C GLY A 176 -1.67 -9.23 11.42
N GLY A 177 -2.47 -9.19 10.36
CA GLY A 177 -3.85 -8.70 10.33
C GLY A 177 -4.94 -9.79 10.34
N LYS A 178 -4.56 -11.07 10.21
CA LYS A 178 -5.50 -12.19 9.97
C LYS A 178 -6.62 -12.35 11.01
N ASP A 179 -6.35 -11.95 12.26
CA ASP A 179 -7.25 -12.13 13.40
C ASP A 179 -8.08 -10.86 13.68
N PHE A 180 -7.89 -9.79 12.88
CA PHE A 180 -8.66 -8.55 13.00
C PHE A 180 -9.74 -8.46 11.94
N THR A 181 -10.95 -8.11 12.37
CA THR A 181 -12.08 -7.78 11.51
C THR A 181 -12.21 -6.26 11.35
N LEU A 182 -13.03 -5.82 10.39
CA LEU A 182 -13.39 -4.41 10.26
C LEU A 182 -14.02 -3.87 11.56
N LEU A 183 -14.85 -4.66 12.23
CA LEU A 183 -15.51 -4.27 13.48
C LEU A 183 -14.51 -4.11 14.63
N ASP A 184 -13.44 -4.90 14.69
CA ASP A 184 -12.38 -4.72 15.69
C ASP A 184 -11.70 -3.36 15.55
N VAL A 185 -11.45 -2.92 14.31
CA VAL A 185 -10.87 -1.61 14.01
C VAL A 185 -11.84 -0.49 14.40
N VAL A 186 -13.12 -0.61 14.04
CA VAL A 186 -14.16 0.37 14.38
C VAL A 186 -14.34 0.49 15.88
N ASN A 187 -14.46 -0.63 16.59
CA ASN A 187 -14.60 -0.64 18.06
C ASN A 187 -13.40 0.00 18.75
N LYS A 188 -12.18 -0.23 18.25
CA LYS A 188 -10.98 0.43 18.76
C LYS A 188 -11.02 1.94 18.50
N ALA A 189 -11.41 2.36 17.31
CA ALA A 189 -11.53 3.78 16.94
C ALA A 189 -12.56 4.51 17.84
N ILE A 190 -13.74 3.91 18.06
CA ILE A 190 -14.77 4.45 18.96
C ILE A 190 -14.24 4.53 20.40
N LYS A 191 -13.61 3.46 20.90
CA LYS A 191 -13.11 3.40 22.27
C LYS A 191 -12.05 4.47 22.55
N GLU A 192 -11.18 4.75 21.58
CA GLU A 192 -10.11 5.74 21.73
C GLU A 192 -10.56 7.17 21.46
N ASN A 193 -11.66 7.36 20.73
CA ASN A 193 -12.17 8.67 20.30
C ASN A 193 -13.70 8.75 20.49
N PRO A 194 -14.21 8.74 21.74
CA PRO A 194 -15.64 8.60 22.03
C PRO A 194 -16.51 9.76 21.51
N ASP A 195 -15.94 10.95 21.34
CA ASP A 195 -16.67 12.14 20.88
C ASP A 195 -16.51 12.42 19.37
N ALA A 196 -15.71 11.61 18.67
CA ALA A 196 -15.37 11.81 17.27
C ALA A 196 -16.46 11.29 16.32
N GLN A 197 -16.48 11.84 15.11
CA GLN A 197 -17.27 11.30 14.01
C GLN A 197 -16.51 10.11 13.41
N ILE A 198 -17.10 8.91 13.49
CA ILE A 198 -16.52 7.71 12.90
C ILE A 198 -17.05 7.54 11.48
N ILE A 199 -16.14 7.59 10.51
CA ILE A 199 -16.41 7.43 9.09
C ILE A 199 -15.77 6.11 8.67
N VAL A 200 -16.54 5.22 8.09
CA VAL A 200 -16.06 3.90 7.64
C VAL A 200 -16.07 3.89 6.12
N LYS A 201 -14.92 3.55 5.53
CA LYS A 201 -14.78 3.27 4.09
C LYS A 201 -14.58 1.76 3.92
N PRO A 202 -15.66 0.96 3.80
CA PRO A 202 -15.52 -0.47 3.61
C PRO A 202 -14.86 -0.78 2.27
N HIS A 203 -14.24 -1.96 2.16
CA HIS A 203 -13.83 -2.46 0.85
C HIS A 203 -15.09 -2.83 0.04
N PRO A 204 -15.13 -2.63 -1.30
CA PRO A 204 -16.31 -3.00 -2.11
C PRO A 204 -16.83 -4.42 -1.87
N MET A 205 -15.94 -5.39 -1.65
CA MET A 205 -16.33 -6.78 -1.33
C MET A 205 -17.07 -6.94 0.01
N THR A 206 -16.88 -6.02 0.95
CA THR A 206 -17.55 -6.03 2.27
C THR A 206 -18.85 -5.25 2.28
N LEU A 207 -19.11 -4.40 1.26
CA LEU A 207 -20.35 -3.63 1.16
C LEU A 207 -21.59 -4.51 0.95
N GLY A 208 -21.42 -5.73 0.43
CA GLY A 208 -22.50 -6.70 0.26
C GLY A 208 -22.94 -7.42 1.54
N ASP A 209 -22.19 -7.27 2.64
CA ASP A 209 -22.52 -7.93 3.91
C ASP A 209 -23.48 -7.07 4.74
N HIS A 210 -24.78 -7.39 4.66
CA HIS A 210 -25.83 -6.67 5.38
C HIS A 210 -25.66 -6.71 6.91
N SER A 211 -25.00 -7.74 7.46
CA SER A 211 -24.77 -7.84 8.90
C SER A 211 -23.78 -6.77 9.37
N ILE A 212 -22.69 -6.58 8.63
CA ILE A 212 -21.68 -5.55 8.90
C ILE A 212 -22.31 -4.16 8.77
N ILE A 213 -23.03 -3.89 7.69
CA ILE A 213 -23.68 -2.58 7.47
C ILE A 213 -24.66 -2.25 8.60
N ARG A 214 -25.45 -3.24 9.02
CA ARG A 214 -26.38 -3.07 10.15
C ARG A 214 -25.64 -2.73 11.44
N THR A 215 -24.60 -3.49 11.80
CA THR A 215 -23.81 -3.23 13.02
C THR A 215 -23.13 -1.85 12.97
N LEU A 216 -22.57 -1.46 11.83
CA LEU A 216 -21.97 -0.12 11.67
C LEU A 216 -23.01 0.99 11.86
N THR A 217 -24.23 0.78 11.36
CA THR A 217 -25.35 1.72 11.56
C THR A 217 -25.76 1.80 13.03
N GLU A 218 -25.85 0.66 13.72
CA GLU A 218 -26.14 0.60 15.16
C GLU A 218 -25.07 1.28 16.02
N LEU A 219 -23.83 1.36 15.52
CA LEU A 219 -22.69 2.07 16.15
C LEU A 219 -22.59 3.56 15.75
N ASP A 220 -23.61 4.13 15.09
CA ASP A 220 -23.63 5.52 14.63
C ASP A 220 -22.45 5.90 13.71
N CYS A 221 -21.97 4.94 12.92
CA CYS A 221 -20.90 5.18 11.94
C CYS A 221 -21.47 5.75 10.63
N LEU A 222 -20.79 6.74 10.05
CA LEU A 222 -21.04 7.16 8.67
C LEU A 222 -20.37 6.18 7.70
N ILE A 223 -21.17 5.42 6.96
CA ILE A 223 -20.67 4.40 6.04
C ILE A 223 -20.58 4.96 4.62
N LEU A 224 -19.38 4.96 4.03
CA LEU A 224 -19.15 5.39 2.65
C LEU A 224 -19.46 4.22 1.71
N THR A 225 -20.70 4.15 1.23
CA THR A 225 -21.18 3.08 0.34
C THR A 225 -20.91 3.36 -1.13
N GLN A 226 -20.74 4.64 -1.52
CA GLN A 226 -20.33 5.02 -2.86
C GLN A 226 -18.82 4.82 -3.10
N SER A 227 -18.44 4.67 -4.38
CA SER A 227 -17.03 4.69 -4.77
C SER A 227 -16.47 6.10 -4.63
N ILE A 228 -15.72 6.34 -3.55
CA ILE A 228 -15.00 7.60 -3.28
C ILE A 228 -13.51 7.33 -3.44
N HIS A 229 -12.80 8.21 -4.14
CA HIS A 229 -11.34 8.14 -4.24
C HIS A 229 -10.70 8.25 -2.83
N LEU A 230 -9.60 7.55 -2.56
CA LEU A 230 -9.01 7.56 -1.21
C LEU A 230 -8.63 8.98 -0.77
N VAL A 231 -8.08 9.77 -1.67
CA VAL A 231 -7.64 11.15 -1.36
C VAL A 231 -8.82 12.03 -0.96
N ASP A 232 -9.96 11.89 -1.64
CA ASP A 232 -11.19 12.60 -1.25
C ASP A 232 -11.68 12.12 0.11
N ALA A 233 -11.59 10.81 0.38
CA ALA A 233 -12.01 10.25 1.65
C ALA A 233 -11.11 10.71 2.82
N LEU A 234 -9.90 11.20 2.55
CA LEU A 234 -8.97 11.75 3.54
C LEU A 234 -9.18 13.26 3.77
N GLU A 235 -9.99 13.92 2.96
CA GLU A 235 -10.32 15.34 3.15
C GLU A 235 -11.00 15.52 4.49
N THR A 236 -10.57 16.54 5.24
CA THR A 236 -11.06 16.88 6.59
C THR A 236 -10.85 15.81 7.69
N ILE A 237 -10.33 14.62 7.36
CA ILE A 237 -10.00 13.56 8.33
C ILE A 237 -8.80 13.98 9.19
N ASP A 238 -8.87 13.67 10.48
CA ASP A 238 -7.83 13.97 11.46
C ASP A 238 -6.97 12.73 11.79
N HIS A 239 -7.60 11.55 11.82
CA HIS A 239 -6.93 10.28 12.16
C HIS A 239 -7.51 9.12 11.35
N VAL A 240 -6.63 8.27 10.80
CA VAL A 240 -6.98 7.04 10.09
C VAL A 240 -6.70 5.80 10.94
N TYR A 241 -7.63 4.86 10.97
CA TYR A 241 -7.46 3.53 11.54
C TYR A 241 -7.50 2.48 10.43
N THR A 242 -6.56 1.54 10.45
CA THR A 242 -6.50 0.45 9.48
C THR A 242 -5.81 -0.79 10.05
N ILE A 243 -5.88 -1.92 9.32
CA ILE A 243 -5.15 -3.14 9.68
C ILE A 243 -3.77 -3.12 9.02
N THR A 244 -3.72 -3.32 7.70
CA THR A 244 -2.47 -3.31 6.90
C THR A 244 -2.60 -2.59 5.56
N SER A 245 -3.70 -1.88 5.31
CA SER A 245 -4.01 -1.27 4.01
C SER A 245 -2.94 -0.28 3.57
N LEU A 246 -2.57 -0.27 2.29
CA LEU A 246 -1.70 0.76 1.74
C LEU A 246 -2.26 2.17 1.97
N GLY A 247 -3.60 2.31 2.04
CA GLY A 247 -4.22 3.61 2.30
C GLY A 247 -3.83 4.25 3.63
N GLY A 248 -3.35 3.46 4.60
CA GLY A 248 -2.73 4.01 5.82
C GLY A 248 -1.38 4.69 5.55
N PHE A 249 -0.56 4.15 4.64
CA PHE A 249 0.67 4.81 4.22
C PHE A 249 0.38 6.10 3.44
N GLU A 250 -0.59 6.05 2.52
CA GLU A 250 -1.02 7.22 1.76
C GLU A 250 -1.58 8.34 2.65
N ALA A 251 -2.17 7.98 3.80
CA ALA A 251 -2.59 8.93 4.83
C ALA A 251 -1.40 9.54 5.60
N LEU A 252 -0.35 8.75 5.91
CA LEU A 252 0.88 9.26 6.50
C LEU A 252 1.59 10.28 5.58
N LEU A 253 1.67 9.97 4.28
CA LEU A 253 2.24 10.88 3.27
C LEU A 253 1.49 12.21 3.19
N ARG A 254 0.23 12.25 3.66
CA ARG A 254 -0.63 13.45 3.71
C ARG A 254 -0.70 14.06 5.11
N GLY A 255 0.23 13.72 5.99
CA GLY A 255 0.33 14.27 7.34
C GLY A 255 -0.79 13.84 8.30
N LYS A 256 -1.57 12.81 7.97
CA LYS A 256 -2.63 12.31 8.86
C LYS A 256 -2.04 11.47 9.98
N LYS A 257 -2.65 11.53 11.17
CA LYS A 257 -2.36 10.54 12.22
C LYS A 257 -2.86 9.17 11.75
N VAL A 258 -2.10 8.11 11.99
CA VAL A 258 -2.48 6.75 11.58
C VAL A 258 -2.30 5.77 12.73
N THR A 259 -3.33 4.98 13.02
CA THR A 259 -3.26 3.82 13.93
C THR A 259 -3.41 2.54 13.11
N VAL A 260 -2.40 1.66 13.20
CA VAL A 260 -2.44 0.34 12.57
C VAL A 260 -2.64 -0.76 13.61
N LEU A 261 -3.55 -1.70 13.35
CA LEU A 261 -3.75 -2.87 14.20
C LEU A 261 -2.82 -4.02 13.80
N GLY A 262 -2.50 -4.13 12.50
CA GLY A 262 -1.54 -5.10 11.98
C GLY A 262 -0.09 -4.63 12.11
N ARG A 263 0.73 -5.10 11.17
CA ARG A 263 2.16 -4.83 10.99
C ARG A 263 2.46 -4.57 9.51
N PRO A 264 1.86 -3.55 8.87
CA PRO A 264 2.29 -3.16 7.53
C PRO A 264 3.73 -2.62 7.57
N PHE A 265 4.41 -2.56 6.41
CA PHE A 265 5.79 -2.07 6.30
C PHE A 265 6.02 -0.68 6.93
N TYR A 266 5.01 0.18 6.89
CA TYR A 266 5.05 1.56 7.40
C TYR A 266 4.66 1.69 8.89
N LYS A 267 4.47 0.58 9.64
CA LYS A 267 4.02 0.62 11.05
C LYS A 267 4.89 1.48 11.95
N ASN A 268 6.21 1.45 11.76
CA ASN A 268 7.13 2.21 12.61
C ASN A 268 7.03 3.72 12.34
N LEU A 269 6.68 4.12 11.12
CA LEU A 269 6.46 5.52 10.76
C LEU A 269 5.23 6.13 11.48
N CYS A 270 4.23 5.30 11.82
CA CYS A 270 3.03 5.76 12.55
C CYS A 270 3.33 6.29 13.97
N LYS A 271 4.49 5.94 14.54
CA LYS A 271 4.88 6.33 15.90
C LYS A 271 5.68 7.63 15.94
N THR A 272 6.15 8.10 14.79
CA THR A 272 7.06 9.24 14.72
C THR A 272 6.24 10.53 14.72
N GLU A 273 6.36 11.34 15.78
CA GLU A 273 5.73 12.68 15.83
C GLU A 273 6.25 13.64 14.75
N ALA A 274 7.40 13.32 14.12
CA ALA A 274 8.03 14.12 13.07
C ALA A 274 7.12 14.33 11.85
N ILE A 275 6.29 13.34 11.47
CA ILE A 275 5.37 13.47 10.33
C ILE A 275 4.32 14.57 10.58
N ARG A 276 4.01 14.89 11.85
CA ARG A 276 3.08 15.97 12.21
C ARG A 276 3.68 17.38 12.11
N HIS A 277 5.01 17.52 12.17
CA HIS A 277 5.66 18.83 12.30
C HIS A 277 6.51 19.25 11.11
N GLN A 278 6.77 18.37 10.14
CA GLN A 278 7.68 18.70 9.03
C GLN A 278 7.00 19.38 7.83
N TYR A 279 5.67 19.30 7.69
CA TYR A 279 4.94 20.00 6.62
C TYR A 279 4.61 21.48 6.91
N PHE A 280 4.84 21.96 8.14
CA PHE A 280 4.56 23.35 8.52
C PHE A 280 5.82 24.19 8.83
N LEU A 281 7.00 23.56 9.04
CA LEU A 281 8.23 24.29 9.37
C LEU A 281 9.12 24.64 8.16
N LEU A 282 8.98 23.96 7.01
CA LEU A 282 9.79 24.28 5.83
C LEU A 282 9.36 25.56 5.09
N CYS A 283 8.16 26.08 5.38
CA CYS A 283 7.73 27.41 4.89
C CYS A 283 8.15 28.58 5.79
N TYR A 284 8.83 28.37 6.93
CA TYR A 284 9.17 29.46 7.86
C TYR A 284 10.67 29.60 8.22
N LEU A 285 11.55 28.72 7.70
CA LEU A 285 12.98 28.76 8.04
C LEU A 285 13.93 28.99 6.85
N TYR A 286 13.45 29.58 5.75
CA TYR A 286 14.31 30.16 4.71
C TYR A 286 13.84 31.58 4.28
N SER A 287 13.63 32.47 5.26
CA SER A 287 13.44 33.92 4.98
C SER A 287 14.54 34.82 5.55
N GLN A 288 15.74 34.29 5.80
CA GLN A 288 16.88 35.11 6.22
C GLN A 288 18.17 34.57 5.59
N GLN A 289 18.42 34.96 4.33
CA GLN A 289 19.70 35.52 3.86
C GLN A 289 19.61 35.81 2.36
N ASP A 290 19.42 37.10 2.04
CA ASP A 290 20.26 37.89 1.16
C ASP A 290 20.62 37.36 -0.26
N TYR A 291 19.95 37.98 -1.24
CA TYR A 291 20.33 38.23 -2.64
C TYR A 291 20.56 37.05 -3.61
N CYS A 292 19.69 36.91 -4.64
CA CYS A 292 20.06 37.23 -6.03
C CYS A 292 18.83 37.23 -6.97
N VAL A 293 18.99 37.93 -8.09
CA VAL A 293 18.01 38.49 -9.03
C VAL A 293 18.00 37.69 -10.35
N THR A 294 16.79 37.32 -10.85
CA THR A 294 16.24 37.12 -12.24
C THR A 294 17.12 36.59 -13.41
N LEU A 295 16.70 36.11 -14.60
CA LEU A 295 15.51 36.01 -15.51
C LEU A 295 15.81 34.75 -16.39
N ALA A 296 14.92 34.04 -17.08
CA ALA A 296 13.70 34.36 -17.82
C ALA A 296 12.68 33.20 -17.75
#